data_AF-A0A4Q4XBK3-F1
#
_entry.id   AF-A0A4Q4XBK3-F1
#
_cell.length_a   1.000
_cell.length_b   1.000
_cell.length_c   1.000
_cell.angle_alpha   90.00
_cell.angle_beta   90.00
_cell.angle_gamma   90.00
#
_symmetry.space_group_name_H-M   'P 1'
#
loop_
_entity.id
_entity.type
_entity.pdbx_description
1 polymer ?
#
loop_
_entity_poly.entity_id
_entity_poly.type
_entity_poly.pdbx_seq_one_letter_code
_entity_poly.pdbx_strand_id
1 'polypeptide(L)'
;MRYTRYRDRVGLQLLPKGWLSGRYGLGALIALTLFSCLTLGFYYVYLRAANRPHIPVFPLGRLSLNDVCDNSNKTPSTPYENDIIPNFVHYVWLLRDPAIFSLNFPTFLSMYSAHVYFRPERIYIHTDASESVFNRAKVAGDLWTRRVLALPGITYHHVQAPPSTAKGVAIKLMEHKADFLRIEALRDSGGIYLDTDAVPLRDVSHLRKSGFAAVVGGVVALAAQHTGFMNNGVLMSRPRSKLLDIWLAASHEVFDGQWETASIHLLTDLVYRLVAIPGEVLVLHPRAFAPISWEFEDQKRLFKPHLGTTPTDALQWLPDGAQRKKATLTEMENGNGTTCRDMMAYLREREEDGKVEKWEMDFSSTYVLHAFDGDIPRMSGWDHEVNLRYVLARQSNYARAVFPAVLHAIKEGVIPLEEVQEQRESKVIDKEAKGRS
;
A
#
# COMPACT_ATOMS: atom_id res chain seq x y z
N MET A 1 -47.95 -40.01 3.61
CA MET A 1 -49.41 -40.15 3.34
C MET A 1 -50.16 -39.13 4.19
N ARG A 2 -51.07 -38.37 3.55
CA ARG A 2 -52.12 -37.44 4.08
C ARG A 2 -51.62 -36.25 4.91
N TYR A 3 -51.35 -35.06 4.34
CA TYR A 3 -52.27 -34.03 3.80
C TYR A 3 -53.35 -33.53 4.77
N THR A 4 -53.14 -32.33 5.32
CA THR A 4 -54.08 -31.27 5.78
C THR A 4 -53.19 -30.21 6.46
N ARG A 5 -53.33 -28.89 6.38
CA ARG A 5 -54.40 -27.97 5.98
C ARG A 5 -53.76 -26.58 5.71
N TYR A 6 -54.40 -25.84 4.80
CA TYR A 6 -54.54 -24.37 4.80
C TYR A 6 -53.32 -23.48 4.54
N ARG A 7 -53.10 -23.26 3.23
CA ARG A 7 -52.80 -21.94 2.65
C ARG A 7 -53.94 -20.98 3.00
N ASP A 8 -53.62 -19.82 3.58
CA ASP A 8 -54.27 -18.53 3.30
C ASP A 8 -53.52 -17.39 4.02
N ARG A 9 -53.49 -16.21 3.36
CA ARG A 9 -52.80 -14.94 3.71
C ARG A 9 -51.29 -14.97 3.40
N VAL A 10 -50.80 -14.34 2.34
CA VAL A 10 -50.92 -12.92 2.02
C VAL A 10 -51.12 -12.77 0.51
N GLY A 11 -52.27 -12.22 0.11
CA GLY A 11 -52.51 -11.82 -1.26
C GLY A 11 -51.61 -10.64 -1.61
N LEU A 12 -50.63 -10.87 -2.48
CA LEU A 12 -49.99 -9.81 -3.23
C LEU A 12 -51.07 -9.20 -4.14
N GLN A 13 -51.64 -8.07 -3.74
CA GLN A 13 -52.49 -7.26 -4.62
C GLN A 13 -51.61 -6.67 -5.73
N LEU A 14 -51.36 -7.49 -6.76
CA LEU A 14 -50.95 -7.00 -8.06
C LEU A 14 -52.07 -6.10 -8.58
N LEU A 15 -51.73 -4.82 -8.73
CA LEU A 15 -52.39 -3.73 -9.46
C LEU A 15 -53.85 -3.97 -9.89
N PRO A 16 -54.79 -3.07 -9.55
CA PRO A 16 -56.20 -3.27 -9.88
C PRO A 16 -56.40 -3.41 -11.40
N LYS A 17 -57.09 -4.50 -11.79
CA LYS A 17 -57.57 -4.76 -13.15
C LYS A 17 -58.49 -3.61 -13.60
N GLY A 18 -57.91 -2.63 -14.29
CA GLY A 18 -58.65 -1.47 -14.81
C GLY A 18 -57.78 -0.32 -15.31
N TRP A 19 -56.47 -0.32 -15.01
CA TRP A 19 -55.59 0.80 -15.38
C TRP A 19 -55.16 0.84 -16.86
N LEU A 20 -55.39 -0.23 -17.63
CA LEU A 20 -54.92 -0.36 -19.01
C LEU A 20 -56.01 -0.21 -20.08
N SER A 21 -57.29 -0.02 -19.71
CA SER A 21 -58.41 -0.01 -20.67
C SER A 21 -58.95 1.38 -21.02
N GLY A 22 -58.15 2.43 -20.89
CA GLY A 22 -58.53 3.80 -21.28
C GLY A 22 -57.36 4.57 -21.87
N ARG A 23 -57.65 5.62 -22.66
CA ARG A 23 -56.66 6.51 -23.33
C ARG A 23 -55.50 6.97 -22.41
N TYR A 24 -55.71 6.99 -21.09
CA TYR A 24 -54.73 7.35 -20.07
C TYR A 24 -53.70 6.24 -19.73
N GLY A 25 -54.06 4.96 -19.84
CA GLY A 25 -53.17 3.83 -19.54
C GLY A 25 -52.08 3.63 -20.60
N LEU A 26 -52.44 3.82 -21.88
CA LEU A 26 -51.48 3.79 -22.99
C LEU A 26 -50.50 4.97 -22.92
N GLY A 27 -50.99 6.16 -22.56
CA GLY A 27 -50.16 7.34 -22.36
C GLY A 27 -49.15 7.17 -21.22
N ALA A 28 -49.56 6.59 -20.10
CA ALA A 28 -48.67 6.30 -18.96
C ALA A 28 -47.59 5.26 -19.32
N LEU A 29 -47.96 4.21 -20.08
CA LEU A 29 -47.01 3.19 -20.53
C LEU A 29 -45.97 3.77 -21.50
N ILE A 30 -46.39 4.64 -22.43
CA ILE A 30 -45.50 5.34 -23.36
C ILE A 30 -44.55 6.27 -22.59
N ALA A 31 -45.05 7.04 -21.63
CA ALA A 31 -44.23 7.94 -20.81
C ALA A 31 -43.17 7.19 -19.98
N LEU A 32 -43.55 6.08 -19.35
CA LEU A 32 -42.60 5.23 -18.59
C LEU A 32 -41.54 4.61 -19.51
N THR A 33 -41.93 4.17 -20.71
CA THR A 33 -41.00 3.60 -21.68
C THR A 33 -40.03 4.65 -22.19
N LEU A 34 -40.50 5.85 -22.53
CA LEU A 34 -39.64 6.97 -22.94
C LEU A 34 -38.70 7.41 -21.83
N PHE A 35 -39.17 7.48 -20.58
CA PHE A 35 -38.32 7.79 -19.42
C PHE A 35 -37.25 6.70 -19.20
N SER A 36 -37.62 5.42 -19.33
CA SER A 36 -36.67 4.31 -19.25
C SER A 36 -35.64 4.37 -20.37
N CYS A 37 -36.05 4.62 -21.62
CA CYS A 37 -35.14 4.78 -22.75
C CYS A 37 -34.23 6.01 -22.61
N LEU A 38 -34.73 7.13 -22.07
CA LEU A 38 -33.93 8.33 -21.80
C LEU A 38 -32.90 8.10 -20.70
N THR A 39 -33.29 7.43 -19.60
CA THR A 39 -32.36 7.11 -18.50
C THR A 39 -31.32 6.08 -18.93
N LEU A 40 -31.71 5.03 -19.67
CA LEU A 40 -30.78 4.08 -20.29
C LEU A 40 -29.89 4.74 -21.33
N GLY A 41 -30.42 5.66 -22.14
CA GLY A 41 -29.65 6.43 -23.12
C GLY A 41 -28.64 7.37 -22.46
N PHE A 42 -29.04 8.09 -21.41
CA PHE A 42 -28.13 8.92 -20.62
C PHE A 42 -27.07 8.07 -19.93
N TYR A 43 -27.44 6.94 -19.32
CA TYR A 43 -26.50 6.02 -18.71
C TYR A 43 -25.55 5.41 -19.73
N TYR A 44 -26.05 5.02 -20.91
CA TYR A 44 -25.23 4.52 -22.01
C TYR A 44 -24.25 5.58 -22.51
N VAL A 45 -24.70 6.83 -22.72
CA VAL A 45 -23.84 7.96 -23.11
C VAL A 45 -22.83 8.29 -22.02
N TYR A 46 -23.24 8.30 -20.75
CA TYR A 46 -22.35 8.59 -19.63
C TYR A 46 -21.29 7.49 -19.42
N LEU A 47 -21.67 6.22 -19.56
CA LEU A 47 -20.74 5.09 -19.49
C LEU A 47 -19.85 4.96 -20.73
N ARG A 48 -20.30 5.42 -21.90
CA ARG A 48 -19.55 5.39 -23.17
C ARG A 48 -18.77 6.67 -23.45
N ALA A 49 -19.07 7.76 -22.76
CA ALA A 49 -18.28 8.97 -22.81
C ALA A 49 -16.90 8.60 -22.26
N ALA A 50 -15.97 8.36 -23.18
CA ALA A 50 -14.58 8.09 -22.88
C ALA A 50 -13.97 9.35 -22.29
N ASN A 51 -14.22 9.59 -21.01
CA ASN A 51 -13.58 10.65 -20.26
C ASN A 51 -12.16 10.16 -19.98
N ARG A 52 -11.19 10.80 -20.62
CA ARG A 52 -9.78 10.61 -20.23
C ARG A 52 -9.66 11.00 -18.75
N PRO A 53 -8.92 10.23 -17.94
CA PRO A 53 -8.63 10.63 -16.57
C PRO A 53 -8.09 12.06 -16.58
N HIS A 54 -8.69 12.94 -15.80
CA HIS A 54 -8.24 14.31 -15.68
C HIS A 54 -7.05 14.34 -14.72
N ILE A 55 -5.85 14.54 -15.26
CA ILE A 55 -4.65 14.76 -14.44
C ILE A 55 -4.60 16.24 -14.07
N PRO A 56 -4.59 16.58 -12.77
CA PRO A 56 -4.43 17.97 -12.32
C PRO A 56 -3.13 18.58 -12.82
N VAL A 57 -3.15 19.86 -13.16
CA VAL A 57 -2.01 20.62 -13.70
C VAL A 57 -1.83 21.87 -12.86
N PHE A 58 -0.63 22.09 -12.34
CA PHE A 58 -0.32 23.21 -11.45
C PHE A 58 0.46 24.31 -12.18
N PRO A 59 0.12 25.59 -11.94
CA PRO A 59 0.85 26.72 -12.54
C PRO A 59 2.16 26.98 -11.77
N LEU A 60 3.23 26.29 -12.17
CA LEU A 60 4.55 26.40 -11.53
C LEU A 60 5.25 27.75 -11.73
N GLY A 61 4.76 28.62 -12.63
CA GLY A 61 5.35 29.95 -12.90
C GLY A 61 5.29 30.93 -11.72
N ARG A 62 4.62 30.58 -10.62
CA ARG A 62 4.61 31.35 -9.38
C ARG A 62 5.79 31.03 -8.45
N LEU A 63 6.51 29.95 -8.71
CA LEU A 63 7.67 29.57 -7.92
C LEU A 63 8.84 30.49 -8.25
N SER A 64 9.47 31.05 -7.22
CA SER A 64 10.74 31.75 -7.36
C SER A 64 11.81 30.76 -7.80
N LEU A 65 12.43 31.01 -8.96
CA LEU A 65 13.51 30.15 -9.46
C LEU A 65 14.66 30.09 -8.46
N ASN A 66 15.01 31.20 -7.82
CA ASN A 66 16.06 31.24 -6.82
C ASN A 66 15.67 30.36 -5.62
N ASP A 67 14.45 30.47 -5.10
CA ASP A 67 14.03 29.69 -3.93
C ASP A 67 14.05 28.17 -4.20
N VAL A 68 13.78 27.74 -5.43
CA VAL A 68 13.82 26.33 -5.85
C VAL A 68 15.23 25.86 -6.23
N CYS A 69 15.99 26.72 -6.92
CA CYS A 69 17.23 26.39 -7.63
C CYS A 69 18.48 27.07 -7.06
N ASP A 70 18.44 27.73 -5.90
CA ASP A 70 19.57 28.51 -5.35
C ASP A 70 20.82 27.67 -5.07
N ASN A 71 20.71 26.34 -5.08
CA ASN A 71 21.85 25.42 -5.01
C ASN A 71 22.12 24.63 -6.32
N SER A 72 21.39 24.88 -7.41
CA SER A 72 21.45 24.10 -8.66
C SER A 72 22.25 24.74 -9.79
N ASN A 73 22.70 26.00 -9.65
CA ASN A 73 23.65 26.61 -10.60
C ASN A 73 25.02 25.93 -10.58
N LYS A 74 25.29 25.08 -9.58
CA LYS A 74 26.34 24.06 -9.71
C LYS A 74 25.76 22.93 -10.55
N THR A 75 26.11 22.89 -11.84
CA THR A 75 26.20 21.60 -12.54
C THR A 75 26.90 20.65 -11.59
N PRO A 76 26.40 19.44 -11.31
CA PRO A 76 27.13 18.48 -10.51
C PRO A 76 28.56 18.45 -11.06
N SER A 77 29.52 18.95 -10.28
CA SER A 77 30.92 19.15 -10.75
C SER A 77 31.59 17.83 -11.09
N THR A 78 30.90 16.74 -10.76
CA THR A 78 31.10 15.37 -11.14
C THR A 78 29.72 14.82 -11.52
N PRO A 79 29.58 13.97 -12.56
CA PRO A 79 28.50 12.98 -12.55
C PRO A 79 28.41 12.41 -11.13
N TYR A 80 27.23 12.20 -10.56
CA TYR A 80 27.16 11.56 -9.24
C TYR A 80 28.03 10.31 -9.36
N GLU A 81 29.10 10.25 -8.56
CA GLU A 81 30.22 9.33 -8.82
C GLU A 81 29.78 7.86 -8.78
N ASN A 82 28.52 7.62 -8.37
CA ASN A 82 27.68 6.59 -8.96
C ASN A 82 26.24 7.14 -9.17
N ASP A 83 25.65 6.99 -10.36
CA ASP A 83 24.23 7.27 -10.67
C ASP A 83 23.29 6.28 -9.95
N ILE A 84 23.48 6.12 -8.64
CA ILE A 84 22.84 5.12 -7.79
C ILE A 84 22.13 5.84 -6.66
N ILE A 85 20.86 5.50 -6.45
CA ILE A 85 20.09 5.95 -5.29
C ILE A 85 20.68 5.32 -4.02
N PRO A 86 20.99 6.09 -2.97
CA PRO A 86 21.53 5.55 -1.71
C PRO A 86 20.67 4.42 -1.12
N ASN A 87 21.27 3.49 -0.39
CA ASN A 87 20.52 2.41 0.28
C ASN A 87 20.12 2.81 1.71
N PHE A 88 19.53 4.00 1.84
CA PHE A 88 18.93 4.48 3.08
C PHE A 88 17.42 4.30 2.99
N VAL A 89 16.81 3.80 4.05
CA VAL A 89 15.35 3.68 4.14
C VAL A 89 14.83 4.73 5.12
N HIS A 90 13.74 5.40 4.78
CA HIS A 90 13.16 6.50 5.54
C HIS A 90 11.71 6.17 5.90
N TYR A 91 11.41 6.25 7.20
CA TYR A 91 10.05 6.20 7.75
C TYR A 91 9.78 7.47 8.54
N VAL A 92 8.58 8.03 8.41
CA VAL A 92 8.10 9.11 9.28
C VAL A 92 7.19 8.52 10.35
N TRP A 93 7.48 8.79 11.61
CA TRP A 93 6.67 8.38 12.75
C TRP A 93 6.49 9.53 13.75
N LEU A 94 5.38 10.25 13.63
CA LEU A 94 5.05 11.37 14.50
C LEU A 94 4.17 10.91 15.67
N LEU A 95 4.48 11.39 16.86
CA LEU A 95 3.82 10.97 18.09
C LEU A 95 2.44 11.62 18.23
N ARG A 96 1.42 10.80 18.50
CA ARG A 96 0.12 11.31 18.96
C ARG A 96 0.18 11.81 20.40
N ASP A 97 0.89 11.07 21.25
CA ASP A 97 1.25 11.46 22.61
C ASP A 97 2.77 11.67 22.67
N PRO A 98 3.26 12.90 22.91
CA PRO A 98 4.69 13.21 22.96
C PRO A 98 5.50 12.37 23.96
N ALA A 99 4.84 11.74 24.94
CA ALA A 99 5.48 10.90 25.95
C ALA A 99 5.61 9.42 25.54
N ILE A 100 4.89 8.97 24.50
CA ILE A 100 4.74 7.54 24.17
C ILE A 100 5.19 7.28 22.74
N PHE A 101 6.37 6.67 22.59
CA PHE A 101 6.80 6.10 21.32
C PHE A 101 6.41 4.61 21.25
N SER A 102 5.44 4.30 20.38
CA SER A 102 4.91 2.95 20.18
C SER A 102 4.80 2.66 18.68
N LEU A 103 5.14 1.45 18.26
CA LEU A 103 5.02 0.93 16.90
C LEU A 103 4.25 -0.38 16.97
N ASN A 104 3.32 -0.59 16.06
CA ASN A 104 2.46 -1.78 16.07
C ASN A 104 3.02 -2.91 15.19
N PHE A 105 2.30 -4.04 15.15
CA PHE A 105 2.70 -5.20 14.35
C PHE A 105 2.78 -4.90 12.84
N PRO A 106 1.80 -4.23 12.19
CA PRO A 106 1.95 -3.79 10.80
C PRO A 106 3.21 -2.95 10.54
N THR A 107 3.55 -2.00 11.41
CA THR A 107 4.79 -1.22 11.28
C THR A 107 6.03 -2.11 11.39
N PHE A 108 6.03 -3.09 12.32
CA PHE A 108 7.08 -4.10 12.40
C PHE A 108 7.20 -4.90 11.10
N LEU A 109 6.09 -5.33 10.49
CA LEU A 109 6.13 -6.06 9.22
C LEU A 109 6.79 -5.22 8.12
N SER A 110 6.43 -3.94 7.98
CA SER A 110 7.05 -3.04 7.02
C SER A 110 8.56 -2.89 7.25
N MET A 111 8.97 -2.48 8.45
CA MET A 111 10.37 -2.18 8.75
C MET A 111 11.26 -3.44 8.76
N TYR A 112 10.76 -4.57 9.25
CA TYR A 112 11.48 -5.83 9.20
C TYR A 112 11.64 -6.32 7.76
N SER A 113 10.61 -6.15 6.93
CA SER A 113 10.69 -6.52 5.51
C SER A 113 11.68 -5.63 4.76
N ALA A 114 11.75 -4.33 5.07
CA ALA A 114 12.81 -3.46 4.54
C ALA A 114 14.21 -3.93 4.96
N HIS A 115 14.39 -4.29 6.23
CA HIS A 115 15.65 -4.84 6.73
C HIS A 115 16.09 -6.10 5.96
N VAL A 116 15.16 -7.05 5.76
CA VAL A 116 15.44 -8.32 5.09
C VAL A 116 15.67 -8.16 3.59
N TYR A 117 14.77 -7.48 2.88
CA TYR A 117 14.79 -7.46 1.42
C TYR A 117 15.71 -6.39 0.84
N PHE A 118 15.71 -5.18 1.41
CA PHE A 118 16.51 -4.07 0.87
C PHE A 118 17.94 -4.07 1.41
N ARG A 119 18.16 -4.72 2.57
CA ARG A 119 19.45 -4.75 3.30
C ARG A 119 20.10 -3.35 3.36
N PRO A 120 19.37 -2.36 3.89
CA PRO A 120 19.80 -0.97 3.86
C PRO A 120 21.02 -0.75 4.76
N GLU A 121 21.81 0.27 4.44
CA GLU A 121 22.89 0.72 5.34
C GLU A 121 22.31 1.33 6.62
N ARG A 122 21.20 2.06 6.49
CA ARG A 122 20.49 2.70 7.60
C ARG A 122 18.98 2.70 7.34
N ILE A 123 18.22 2.55 8.42
CA ILE A 123 16.77 2.75 8.45
C ILE A 123 16.52 3.94 9.38
N TYR A 124 16.23 5.10 8.80
CA TYR A 124 15.91 6.30 9.54
C TYR A 124 14.45 6.29 10.00
N ILE A 125 14.25 6.55 11.29
CA ILE A 125 12.95 6.90 11.84
C ILE A 125 12.95 8.41 12.10
N HIS A 126 12.29 9.15 11.21
CA HIS A 126 12.04 10.57 11.34
C HIS A 126 10.88 10.79 12.32
N THR A 127 11.17 11.28 13.51
CA THR A 127 10.17 11.41 14.58
C THR A 127 10.32 12.72 15.35
N ASP A 128 9.21 13.26 15.83
CA ASP A 128 9.15 14.38 16.78
C ASP A 128 9.35 13.93 18.24
N ALA A 129 9.54 12.63 18.49
CA ALA A 129 9.94 12.12 19.79
C ALA A 129 11.28 12.73 20.22
N SER A 130 11.35 13.16 21.48
CA SER A 130 12.65 13.48 22.08
C SER A 130 13.55 12.25 22.15
N GLU A 131 14.85 12.46 22.14
CA GLU A 131 15.83 11.36 22.21
C GLU A 131 15.62 10.51 23.48
N SER A 132 15.23 11.12 24.60
CA SER A 132 14.94 10.41 25.84
C SER A 132 13.72 9.48 25.73
N VAL A 133 12.66 9.90 25.04
CA VAL A 133 11.46 9.08 24.81
C VAL A 133 11.80 7.93 23.87
N PHE A 134 12.54 8.20 22.78
CA PHE A 134 12.98 7.18 21.84
C PHE A 134 13.88 6.13 22.51
N ASN A 135 14.88 6.56 23.28
CA ASN A 135 15.79 5.64 23.96
C ASN A 135 15.10 4.85 25.07
N ARG A 136 14.10 5.42 25.76
CA ARG A 136 13.26 4.69 26.71
C ARG A 136 12.46 3.58 26.02
N ALA A 137 11.91 3.86 24.85
CA ALA A 137 11.10 2.90 24.09
C ALA A 137 11.89 1.65 23.66
N LYS A 138 13.22 1.75 23.50
CA LYS A 138 14.10 0.59 23.24
C LYS A 138 14.03 -0.47 24.34
N VAL A 139 13.77 -0.06 25.59
CA VAL A 139 13.78 -0.96 26.76
C VAL A 139 12.37 -1.17 27.32
N ALA A 140 11.56 -0.13 27.38
CA ALA A 140 10.25 -0.11 28.04
C ALA A 140 9.08 0.04 27.06
N GLY A 141 9.33 0.09 25.75
CA GLY A 141 8.27 0.07 24.74
C GLY A 141 7.52 -1.26 24.72
N ASP A 142 6.39 -1.28 24.01
CA ASP A 142 5.66 -2.51 23.75
C ASP A 142 6.50 -3.53 22.95
N LEU A 143 5.98 -4.74 22.81
CA LEU A 143 6.67 -5.86 22.17
C LEU A 143 7.21 -5.51 20.77
N TRP A 144 6.38 -4.91 19.92
CA TRP A 144 6.73 -4.64 18.52
C TRP A 144 7.66 -3.44 18.40
N THR A 145 7.47 -2.42 19.23
CA THR A 145 8.39 -1.29 19.36
C THR A 145 9.80 -1.75 19.70
N ARG A 146 9.95 -2.57 20.74
CA ARG A 146 11.28 -3.06 21.14
C ARG A 146 11.92 -3.91 20.06
N ARG A 147 11.14 -4.76 19.39
CA ARG A 147 11.62 -5.57 18.25
C ARG A 147 12.13 -4.71 17.10
N VAL A 148 11.34 -3.72 16.68
CA VAL A 148 11.74 -2.79 15.62
C VAL A 148 13.01 -2.05 16.02
N LEU A 149 13.04 -1.43 17.20
CA LEU A 149 14.17 -0.60 17.62
C LEU A 149 15.45 -1.41 17.91
N ALA A 150 15.34 -2.73 18.04
CA ALA A 150 16.48 -3.65 18.16
C ALA A 150 17.04 -4.09 16.79
N LEU A 151 16.38 -3.78 15.67
CA LEU A 151 16.87 -4.16 14.35
C LEU A 151 18.20 -3.45 14.02
N PRO A 152 19.14 -4.14 13.35
CA PRO A 152 20.36 -3.52 12.88
C PRO A 152 20.07 -2.35 11.92
N GLY A 153 20.80 -1.25 12.10
CA GLY A 153 20.73 -0.08 11.22
C GLY A 153 19.62 0.92 11.54
N ILE A 154 18.77 0.67 12.54
CA ILE A 154 17.78 1.66 13.01
C ILE A 154 18.50 2.91 13.52
N THR A 155 18.17 4.04 12.91
CA THR A 155 18.77 5.34 13.19
C THR A 155 17.67 6.32 13.60
N TYR A 156 17.78 6.84 14.82
CA TYR A 156 16.94 7.93 15.31
C TYR A 156 17.25 9.22 14.53
N HIS A 157 16.22 9.90 14.04
CA HIS A 157 16.37 11.23 13.46
C HIS A 157 15.25 12.14 13.97
N HIS A 158 15.60 13.10 14.82
CA HIS A 158 14.64 14.07 15.31
C HIS A 158 14.19 15.00 14.18
N VAL A 159 12.88 15.21 14.05
CA VAL A 159 12.31 16.16 13.10
C VAL A 159 11.20 16.96 13.75
N GLN A 160 10.94 18.13 13.20
CA GLN A 160 9.77 18.94 13.53
C GLN A 160 9.04 19.24 12.23
N ALA A 161 7.79 18.81 12.13
CA ALA A 161 6.99 19.10 10.95
C ALA A 161 6.66 20.61 10.89
N PRO A 162 6.63 21.21 9.68
CA PRO A 162 6.22 22.59 9.54
C PRO A 162 4.78 22.78 10.05
N PRO A 163 4.51 23.78 10.92
CA PRO A 163 3.15 24.03 11.41
C PRO A 163 2.27 24.68 10.35
N SER A 164 2.88 25.33 9.35
CA SER A 164 2.23 25.99 8.24
C SER A 164 3.13 26.02 7.00
N THR A 165 2.52 26.22 5.85
CA THR A 165 3.24 26.48 4.59
C THR A 165 3.93 27.85 4.62
N ALA A 166 4.78 28.12 3.61
CA ALA A 166 5.40 29.44 3.44
C ALA A 166 4.36 30.57 3.25
N LYS A 167 3.17 30.24 2.74
CA LYS A 167 2.01 31.15 2.60
C LYS A 167 1.16 31.27 3.86
N GLY A 168 1.54 30.61 4.96
CA GLY A 168 0.80 30.63 6.21
C GLY A 168 -0.44 29.72 6.23
N VAL A 169 -0.59 28.79 5.28
CA VAL A 169 -1.67 27.79 5.34
C VAL A 169 -1.32 26.75 6.40
N ALA A 170 -2.17 26.57 7.41
CA ALA A 170 -1.89 25.65 8.52
C ALA A 170 -1.88 24.18 8.09
N ILE A 171 -0.87 23.43 8.51
CA ILE A 171 -0.71 21.99 8.25
C ILE A 171 -1.13 21.24 9.52
N LYS A 172 -2.43 20.90 9.59
CA LYS A 172 -3.05 20.41 10.83
C LYS A 172 -2.95 18.89 10.99
N LEU A 173 -3.24 18.15 9.93
CA LEU A 173 -3.29 16.69 9.97
C LEU A 173 -1.88 16.10 10.03
N MET A 174 -1.73 14.99 10.75
CA MET A 174 -0.43 14.33 10.93
C MET A 174 0.08 13.75 9.62
N GLU A 175 -0.84 13.29 8.79
CA GLU A 175 -0.62 12.73 7.47
C GLU A 175 -0.05 13.81 6.54
N HIS A 176 -0.62 15.02 6.57
CA HIS A 176 -0.06 16.17 5.85
C HIS A 176 1.32 16.56 6.36
N LYS A 177 1.57 16.52 7.66
CA LYS A 177 2.91 16.76 8.21
C LYS A 177 3.91 15.74 7.69
N ALA A 178 3.51 14.47 7.62
CA ALA A 178 4.34 13.41 7.05
C ALA A 178 4.58 13.60 5.53
N ASP A 179 3.64 14.19 4.79
CA ASP A 179 3.83 14.56 3.38
C ASP A 179 4.99 15.54 3.17
N PHE A 180 5.19 16.53 4.05
CA PHE A 180 6.34 17.43 3.93
C PHE A 180 7.64 16.73 4.36
N LEU A 181 7.62 16.03 5.50
CA LEU A 181 8.80 15.37 6.05
C LEU A 181 9.36 14.27 5.14
N ARG A 182 8.51 13.53 4.41
CA ARG A 182 8.99 12.50 3.46
C ARG A 182 9.76 13.10 2.29
N ILE A 183 9.32 14.26 1.81
CA ILE A 183 9.98 14.98 0.71
C ILE A 183 11.32 15.52 1.22
N GLU A 184 11.34 16.15 2.40
CA GLU A 184 12.56 16.67 3.03
C GLU A 184 13.59 15.55 3.28
N ALA A 185 13.17 14.42 3.84
CA ALA A 185 14.05 13.28 4.11
C ALA A 185 14.76 12.79 2.85
N LEU A 186 14.00 12.54 1.77
CA LEU A 186 14.57 12.11 0.50
C LEU A 186 15.38 13.21 -0.19
N ARG A 187 14.95 14.47 -0.08
CA ARG A 187 15.65 15.59 -0.70
C ARG A 187 17.03 15.76 -0.11
N ASP A 188 17.14 15.64 1.21
CA ASP A 188 18.37 15.94 1.94
C ASP A 188 19.33 14.75 1.95
N SER A 189 18.82 13.52 2.08
CA SER A 189 19.65 12.31 2.20
C SER A 189 19.62 11.38 0.98
N GLY A 190 18.66 11.54 0.09
CA GLY A 190 18.30 10.52 -0.90
C GLY A 190 17.78 9.26 -0.23
N GLY A 191 17.67 8.17 -0.98
CA GLY A 191 17.28 6.86 -0.44
C GLY A 191 15.91 6.40 -0.92
N ILE A 192 15.25 5.63 -0.06
CA ILE A 192 13.94 4.99 -0.27
C ILE A 192 13.03 5.43 0.87
N TYR A 193 11.92 6.08 0.55
CA TYR A 193 10.87 6.37 1.50
C TYR A 193 9.81 5.29 1.47
N LEU A 194 9.32 4.91 2.64
CA LEU A 194 8.20 3.99 2.83
C LEU A 194 7.22 4.57 3.84
N ASP A 195 5.93 4.63 3.50
CA ASP A 195 4.87 4.75 4.48
C ASP A 195 4.88 3.50 5.40
N THR A 196 4.41 3.63 6.63
CA THR A 196 4.51 2.55 7.63
C THR A 196 3.67 1.32 7.30
N ASP A 197 2.73 1.44 6.38
CA ASP A 197 1.89 0.37 5.82
C ASP A 197 2.39 -0.12 4.44
N ALA A 198 3.56 0.34 3.97
CA ALA A 198 4.21 -0.14 2.78
C ALA A 198 5.21 -1.25 3.10
N VAL A 199 4.92 -2.49 2.68
CA VAL A 199 5.70 -3.70 3.04
C VAL A 199 6.55 -4.16 1.86
N PRO A 200 7.89 -4.10 1.94
CA PRO A 200 8.76 -4.67 0.93
C PRO A 200 8.55 -6.17 0.74
N LEU A 201 8.51 -6.62 -0.51
CA LEU A 201 8.34 -8.03 -0.87
C LEU A 201 9.55 -8.63 -1.62
N ARG A 202 10.50 -7.80 -2.06
CA ARG A 202 11.73 -8.23 -2.76
C ARG A 202 12.78 -7.12 -2.77
N ASP A 203 13.99 -7.45 -3.19
CA ASP A 203 15.06 -6.47 -3.36
C ASP A 203 14.75 -5.46 -4.48
N VAL A 204 15.10 -4.20 -4.23
CA VAL A 204 14.94 -3.05 -5.13
C VAL A 204 16.28 -2.50 -5.60
N SER A 205 17.39 -3.20 -5.33
CA SER A 205 18.74 -2.77 -5.72
C SER A 205 18.87 -2.47 -7.21
N HIS A 206 18.18 -3.21 -8.09
CA HIS A 206 18.14 -2.94 -9.53
C HIS A 206 17.46 -1.62 -9.87
N LEU A 207 16.40 -1.24 -9.14
CA LEU A 207 15.70 0.04 -9.34
C LEU A 207 16.59 1.20 -8.88
N ARG A 208 17.28 1.04 -7.73
CA ARG A 208 18.24 2.04 -7.24
C ARG A 208 19.42 2.26 -8.18
N LYS A 209 19.86 1.20 -8.87
CA LYS A 209 20.99 1.20 -9.82
C LYS A 209 20.55 1.46 -11.26
N SER A 210 19.31 1.93 -11.48
CA SER A 210 18.76 2.16 -12.82
C SER A 210 19.35 3.36 -13.56
N GLY A 211 20.08 4.24 -12.86
CA GLY A 211 20.62 5.49 -13.42
C GLY A 211 19.66 6.67 -13.35
N PHE A 212 18.41 6.47 -12.89
CA PHE A 212 17.45 7.56 -12.73
C PHE A 212 17.61 8.29 -11.39
N ALA A 213 17.42 9.61 -11.40
CA ALA A 213 17.47 10.45 -10.21
C ALA A 213 16.31 10.19 -9.24
N ALA A 214 15.14 9.80 -9.74
CA ALA A 214 13.99 9.40 -8.95
C ALA A 214 13.27 8.20 -9.57
N VAL A 215 12.76 7.31 -8.74
CA VAL A 215 11.89 6.19 -9.13
C VAL A 215 10.57 6.32 -8.37
N VAL A 216 9.47 6.37 -9.12
CA VAL A 216 8.12 6.56 -8.59
C VAL A 216 7.20 5.48 -9.14
N GLY A 217 6.34 4.92 -8.30
CA GLY A 217 5.33 3.95 -8.74
C GLY A 217 4.01 4.63 -9.09
N GLY A 218 3.31 4.12 -10.11
CA GLY A 218 1.88 4.41 -10.24
C GLY A 218 1.05 3.75 -9.14
N VAL A 219 -0.23 4.10 -9.04
CA VAL A 219 -1.20 3.44 -8.14
C VAL A 219 -2.27 2.71 -8.92
N VAL A 220 -2.62 1.50 -8.50
CA VAL A 220 -3.83 0.81 -8.98
C VAL A 220 -5.04 1.56 -8.44
N ALA A 221 -6.02 1.83 -9.29
CA ALA A 221 -7.28 2.45 -8.93
C ALA A 221 -8.45 1.66 -9.54
N LEU A 222 -9.57 1.58 -8.82
CA LEU A 222 -10.82 1.03 -9.35
C LEU A 222 -11.65 2.11 -10.03
N ALA A 223 -11.70 3.30 -9.46
CA ALA A 223 -12.37 4.45 -10.06
C ALA A 223 -11.51 5.06 -11.19
N ALA A 224 -12.12 5.21 -12.37
CA ALA A 224 -11.44 5.76 -13.54
C ALA A 224 -10.84 7.17 -13.31
N GLN A 225 -11.43 7.96 -12.42
CA GLN A 225 -10.96 9.31 -12.10
C GLN A 225 -9.63 9.33 -11.33
N HIS A 226 -9.26 8.25 -10.64
CA HIS A 226 -7.97 8.12 -9.94
C HIS A 226 -6.91 7.39 -10.78
N THR A 227 -7.26 6.97 -11.99
CA THR A 227 -6.34 6.24 -12.87
C THR A 227 -5.20 7.15 -13.32
N GLY A 228 -3.97 6.67 -13.19
CA GLY A 228 -2.76 7.41 -13.58
C GLY A 228 -2.19 8.29 -12.47
N PHE A 229 -2.72 8.24 -11.25
CA PHE A 229 -2.10 8.88 -10.09
C PHE A 229 -0.82 8.15 -9.66
N MET A 230 0.12 8.93 -9.15
CA MET A 230 1.39 8.43 -8.63
C MET A 230 1.31 8.11 -7.14
N ASN A 231 2.08 7.12 -6.71
CA ASN A 231 2.19 6.73 -5.32
C ASN A 231 3.17 7.66 -4.59
N ASN A 232 2.71 8.29 -3.52
CA ASN A 232 3.55 9.12 -2.64
C ASN A 232 4.06 8.38 -1.40
N GLY A 233 3.61 7.13 -1.16
CA GLY A 233 4.02 6.33 -0.01
C GLY A 233 5.24 5.44 -0.25
N VAL A 234 5.68 5.29 -1.50
CA VAL A 234 6.88 4.55 -1.87
C VAL A 234 7.60 5.31 -2.97
N LEU A 235 8.73 5.90 -2.62
CA LEU A 235 9.50 6.78 -3.50
C LEU A 235 10.97 6.46 -3.33
N MET A 236 11.74 6.56 -4.41
CA MET A 236 13.20 6.48 -4.34
C MET A 236 13.79 7.71 -5.01
N SER A 237 14.85 8.27 -4.44
CA SER A 237 15.54 9.36 -5.11
C SER A 237 16.98 9.54 -4.65
N ARG A 238 17.82 10.09 -5.52
CA ARG A 238 19.07 10.72 -5.10
C ARG A 238 18.78 11.98 -4.28
N PRO A 239 19.68 12.40 -3.38
CA PRO A 239 19.53 13.70 -2.73
C PRO A 239 19.51 14.80 -3.79
N ARG A 240 18.65 15.81 -3.59
CA ARG A 240 18.51 16.99 -4.46
C ARG A 240 18.18 16.65 -5.92
N SER A 241 17.35 15.62 -6.16
CA SER A 241 16.73 15.47 -7.49
C SER A 241 15.84 16.67 -7.81
N LYS A 242 15.67 16.97 -9.10
CA LYS A 242 14.83 18.10 -9.53
C LYS A 242 13.39 17.86 -9.13
N LEU A 243 12.93 16.61 -9.19
CA LEU A 243 11.60 16.23 -8.71
C LEU A 243 11.40 16.68 -7.26
N LEU A 244 12.30 16.33 -6.34
CA LEU A 244 12.13 16.63 -4.91
C LEU A 244 12.30 18.11 -4.59
N ASP A 245 13.26 18.80 -5.20
CA ASP A 245 13.46 20.24 -5.01
C ASP A 245 12.22 21.03 -5.47
N ILE A 246 11.68 20.72 -6.65
CA ILE A 246 10.46 21.36 -7.16
C ILE A 246 9.24 20.96 -6.33
N TRP A 247 9.11 19.68 -5.97
CA TRP A 247 7.94 19.18 -5.24
C TRP A 247 7.83 19.78 -3.84
N LEU A 248 8.93 19.90 -3.09
CA LEU A 248 8.92 20.53 -1.78
C LEU A 248 8.48 22.00 -1.87
N ALA A 249 9.13 22.77 -2.74
CA ALA A 249 8.83 24.19 -2.90
C ALA A 249 7.39 24.42 -3.39
N ALA A 250 6.95 23.64 -4.39
CA ALA A 250 5.59 23.70 -4.90
C ALA A 250 4.55 23.28 -3.84
N SER A 251 4.88 22.34 -2.95
CA SER A 251 3.97 21.93 -1.87
C SER A 251 3.68 23.10 -0.92
N HIS A 252 4.67 23.91 -0.55
CA HIS A 252 4.44 25.12 0.25
C HIS A 252 3.56 26.16 -0.48
N GLU A 253 3.58 26.17 -1.81
CA GLU A 253 2.83 27.12 -2.62
C GLU A 253 1.38 26.73 -2.89
N VAL A 254 1.11 25.43 -3.08
CA VAL A 254 -0.20 24.92 -3.54
C VAL A 254 -1.01 24.21 -2.47
N PHE A 255 -0.40 23.85 -1.34
CA PHE A 255 -1.10 23.18 -0.26
C PHE A 255 -2.26 24.05 0.27
N ASP A 256 -3.43 23.44 0.29
CA ASP A 256 -4.73 24.05 0.60
C ASP A 256 -5.45 23.32 1.75
N GLY A 257 -4.78 22.33 2.37
CA GLY A 257 -5.36 21.48 3.41
C GLY A 257 -6.27 20.36 2.90
N GLN A 258 -6.43 20.18 1.59
CA GLN A 258 -7.11 19.02 1.01
C GLN A 258 -6.19 17.79 1.01
N TRP A 259 -6.79 16.60 1.07
CA TRP A 259 -6.08 15.33 1.20
C TRP A 259 -5.03 15.10 0.11
N GLU A 260 -5.36 15.41 -1.15
CA GLU A 260 -4.60 14.95 -2.33
C GLU A 260 -3.79 16.05 -3.01
N THR A 261 -4.10 17.34 -2.79
CA THR A 261 -3.61 18.46 -3.61
C THR A 261 -2.08 18.51 -3.71
N ALA A 262 -1.38 18.55 -2.58
CA ALA A 262 0.08 18.68 -2.56
C ALA A 262 0.80 17.32 -2.64
N SER A 263 0.18 16.26 -2.13
CA SER A 263 0.79 14.95 -1.92
C SER A 263 0.67 14.03 -3.14
N ILE A 264 -0.46 14.06 -3.84
CA ILE A 264 -0.79 13.13 -4.94
C ILE A 264 -0.93 13.89 -6.26
N HIS A 265 -1.77 14.92 -6.30
CA HIS A 265 -2.06 15.67 -7.52
C HIS A 265 -0.82 16.41 -8.03
N LEU A 266 -0.16 17.17 -7.16
CA LEU A 266 1.07 17.88 -7.50
C LEU A 266 2.19 16.91 -7.90
N LEU A 267 2.40 15.82 -7.14
CA LEU A 267 3.37 14.79 -7.49
C LEU A 267 3.11 14.22 -8.89
N THR A 268 1.85 13.90 -9.19
CA THR A 268 1.46 13.33 -10.48
C THR A 268 1.74 14.29 -11.64
N ASP A 269 1.40 15.57 -11.50
CA ASP A 269 1.72 16.60 -12.50
C ASP A 269 3.25 16.72 -12.73
N LEU A 270 4.02 16.80 -11.64
CA LEU A 270 5.47 16.94 -11.72
C LEU A 270 6.14 15.72 -12.35
N VAL A 271 5.73 14.51 -11.98
CA VAL A 271 6.25 13.26 -12.55
C VAL A 271 6.02 13.22 -14.06
N TYR A 272 4.81 13.55 -14.53
CA TYR A 272 4.53 13.55 -15.97
C TYR A 272 5.26 14.62 -16.77
N ARG A 273 5.64 15.74 -16.14
CA ARG A 273 6.48 16.75 -16.79
C ARG A 273 7.95 16.33 -16.81
N LEU A 274 8.43 15.76 -15.71
CA LEU A 274 9.85 15.45 -15.51
C LEU A 274 10.28 14.12 -16.14
N VAL A 275 9.35 13.21 -16.44
CA VAL A 275 9.66 11.98 -17.20
C VAL A 275 10.21 12.27 -18.60
N ALA A 276 9.89 13.44 -19.17
CA ALA A 276 10.44 13.90 -20.45
C ALA A 276 11.93 14.29 -20.35
N ILE A 277 12.45 14.49 -19.14
CA ILE A 277 13.86 14.80 -18.90
C ILE A 277 14.63 13.48 -18.75
N PRO A 278 15.60 13.18 -19.64
CA PRO A 278 16.37 11.95 -19.58
C PRO A 278 17.01 11.73 -18.21
N GLY A 279 16.80 10.54 -17.63
CA GLY A 279 17.38 10.14 -16.35
C GLY A 279 16.80 10.86 -15.12
N GLU A 280 15.78 11.71 -15.24
CA GLU A 280 15.23 12.39 -14.06
C GLU A 280 14.23 11.52 -13.30
N VAL A 281 13.18 11.02 -13.97
CA VAL A 281 12.14 10.20 -13.33
C VAL A 281 11.91 8.91 -14.09
N LEU A 282 12.00 7.78 -13.39
CA LEU A 282 11.51 6.48 -13.83
C LEU A 282 10.14 6.21 -13.22
N VAL A 283 9.12 6.02 -14.06
CA VAL A 283 7.78 5.63 -13.62
C VAL A 283 7.61 4.12 -13.74
N LEU A 284 7.31 3.47 -12.63
CA LEU A 284 7.05 2.03 -12.61
C LEU A 284 5.57 1.73 -12.85
N HIS A 285 5.32 0.53 -13.36
CA HIS A 285 3.97 -0.02 -13.48
C HIS A 285 3.22 0.07 -12.14
N PRO A 286 1.91 0.40 -12.11
CA PRO A 286 1.16 0.62 -10.87
C PRO A 286 1.27 -0.50 -9.82
N ARG A 287 1.32 -1.75 -10.29
CA ARG A 287 1.48 -2.93 -9.41
C ARG A 287 2.85 -3.09 -8.75
N ALA A 288 3.84 -2.27 -9.12
CA ALA A 288 5.19 -2.36 -8.57
C ALA A 288 5.25 -1.93 -7.11
N PHE A 289 4.60 -0.81 -6.74
CA PHE A 289 4.63 -0.26 -5.38
C PHE A 289 3.24 -0.17 -4.72
N ALA A 290 2.16 -0.09 -5.51
CA ALA A 290 0.80 -0.02 -5.00
C ALA A 290 -0.14 -0.93 -5.82
N PRO A 291 -0.02 -2.26 -5.65
CA PRO A 291 -0.79 -3.24 -6.42
C PRO A 291 -2.29 -3.29 -6.12
N ILE A 292 -2.72 -2.53 -5.12
CA ILE A 292 -4.12 -2.35 -4.73
C ILE A 292 -4.41 -0.85 -4.55
N SER A 293 -5.68 -0.48 -4.66
CA SER A 293 -6.16 0.85 -4.32
C SER A 293 -6.56 0.98 -2.85
N TRP A 294 -6.70 2.21 -2.38
CA TRP A 294 -7.32 2.54 -1.10
C TRP A 294 -8.85 2.35 -1.11
N GLU A 295 -9.44 1.93 -2.23
CA GLU A 295 -10.88 1.78 -2.34
C GLU A 295 -11.35 0.49 -1.65
N PHE A 296 -12.51 0.55 -0.98
CA PHE A 296 -13.00 -0.50 -0.10
C PHE A 296 -12.91 -1.94 -0.66
N GLU A 297 -13.29 -2.16 -1.92
CA GLU A 297 -13.29 -3.50 -2.50
C GLU A 297 -11.86 -4.07 -2.69
N ASP A 298 -10.88 -3.22 -2.97
CA ASP A 298 -9.47 -3.64 -3.05
C ASP A 298 -8.87 -3.88 -1.67
N GLN A 299 -9.14 -3.00 -0.69
CA GLN A 299 -8.72 -3.26 0.69
C GLN A 299 -9.34 -4.56 1.22
N LYS A 300 -10.63 -4.80 0.94
CA LYS A 300 -11.33 -6.03 1.31
C LYS A 300 -10.73 -7.25 0.63
N ARG A 301 -10.39 -7.15 -0.66
CA ARG A 301 -9.68 -8.20 -1.39
C ARG A 301 -8.30 -8.50 -0.79
N LEU A 302 -7.61 -7.48 -0.28
CA LEU A 302 -6.30 -7.64 0.34
C LEU A 302 -6.40 -8.28 1.74
N PHE A 303 -7.23 -7.72 2.61
CA PHE A 303 -7.21 -8.04 4.05
C PHE A 303 -8.22 -9.11 4.48
N LYS A 304 -9.38 -9.25 3.84
CA LYS A 304 -10.44 -10.11 4.35
C LYS A 304 -10.01 -11.59 4.34
N PRO A 305 -10.05 -12.31 5.48
CA PRO A 305 -9.74 -13.74 5.51
C PRO A 305 -10.79 -14.58 4.77
N HIS A 306 -10.31 -15.59 4.03
CA HIS A 306 -11.08 -16.65 3.42
C HIS A 306 -11.16 -17.85 4.37
N LEU A 307 -12.08 -17.78 5.35
CA LEU A 307 -12.20 -18.76 6.44
C LEU A 307 -12.56 -20.20 6.00
N GLY A 308 -13.02 -20.38 4.76
CA GLY A 308 -13.23 -21.70 4.16
C GLY A 308 -11.94 -22.40 3.72
N THR A 309 -10.84 -21.68 3.54
CA THR A 309 -9.53 -22.25 3.22
C THR A 309 -8.87 -22.75 4.49
N THR A 310 -8.38 -23.99 4.51
CA THR A 310 -7.68 -24.53 5.69
C THR A 310 -6.41 -23.72 5.98
N PRO A 311 -6.20 -23.22 7.21
CA PRO A 311 -4.95 -22.58 7.60
C PRO A 311 -3.76 -23.49 7.31
N THR A 312 -2.76 -22.97 6.60
CA THR A 312 -1.51 -23.72 6.37
C THR A 312 -0.67 -23.65 7.64
N ASP A 313 -0.16 -24.78 8.14
CA ASP A 313 0.69 -24.76 9.32
C ASP A 313 2.04 -24.10 8.99
N ALA A 314 2.31 -22.94 9.58
CA ALA A 314 3.57 -22.23 9.42
C ALA A 314 4.77 -23.07 9.85
N LEU A 315 4.60 -23.98 10.82
CA LEU A 315 5.64 -24.89 11.31
C LEU A 315 6.03 -25.95 10.28
N GLN A 316 5.16 -26.30 9.34
CA GLN A 316 5.51 -27.17 8.21
C GLN A 316 6.61 -26.56 7.32
N TRP A 317 6.83 -25.24 7.42
CA TRP A 317 7.82 -24.49 6.64
C TRP A 317 9.07 -24.14 7.46
N LEU A 318 9.11 -24.53 8.74
CA LEU A 318 10.28 -24.50 9.59
C LEU A 318 11.07 -25.81 9.40
N PRO A 319 12.39 -25.77 9.28
CA PRO A 319 13.16 -26.95 8.91
C PRO A 319 13.29 -27.92 10.10
N ASP A 320 12.64 -29.08 9.96
CA ASP A 320 13.10 -30.37 10.51
C ASP A 320 13.09 -31.49 9.44
N GLY A 321 12.94 -31.14 8.16
CA GLY A 321 12.82 -32.12 7.09
C GLY A 321 13.43 -31.63 5.79
N ALA A 322 14.53 -32.26 5.40
CA ALA A 322 15.09 -32.19 4.07
C ALA A 322 14.06 -32.61 3.02
N GLN A 323 13.33 -31.66 2.44
CA GLN A 323 12.81 -31.79 1.08
C GLN A 323 13.21 -30.56 0.28
N ARG A 324 14.21 -30.80 -0.56
CA ARG A 324 14.64 -29.91 -1.64
C ARG A 324 13.44 -29.65 -2.54
N LYS A 325 12.72 -28.56 -2.31
CA LYS A 325 11.68 -28.09 -3.24
C LYS A 325 12.35 -27.41 -4.43
N LYS A 326 11.83 -27.69 -5.62
CA LYS A 326 12.21 -27.09 -6.91
C LYS A 326 12.28 -25.57 -6.79
N ALA A 327 13.19 -24.97 -7.56
CA ALA A 327 13.42 -23.53 -7.71
C ALA A 327 12.18 -22.68 -7.38
N THR A 328 12.16 -22.12 -6.18
CA THR A 328 11.17 -21.13 -5.76
C THR A 328 11.54 -19.76 -6.34
N LEU A 329 10.59 -18.83 -6.40
CA LEU A 329 10.81 -17.43 -6.85
C LEU A 329 12.13 -16.81 -6.32
N THR A 330 12.55 -17.20 -5.12
CA THR A 330 13.84 -16.85 -4.50
C THR A 330 15.09 -17.18 -5.32
N GLU A 331 15.08 -18.22 -6.15
CA GLU A 331 16.18 -18.53 -7.10
C GLU A 331 16.11 -17.64 -8.35
N MET A 332 14.90 -17.22 -8.74
CA MET A 332 14.69 -16.27 -9.85
C MET A 332 15.04 -14.83 -9.46
N GLU A 333 14.80 -14.45 -8.20
CA GLU A 333 15.04 -13.12 -7.62
C GLU A 333 16.53 -12.76 -7.51
N ASN A 334 17.43 -13.75 -7.46
CA ASN A 334 18.87 -13.52 -7.40
C ASN A 334 19.53 -13.33 -8.78
N GLY A 335 18.74 -13.25 -9.87
CA GLY A 335 19.20 -12.85 -11.19
C GLY A 335 20.23 -13.78 -11.85
N ASN A 336 20.52 -14.94 -11.24
CA ASN A 336 21.56 -15.85 -11.72
C ASN A 336 20.90 -17.06 -12.40
N GLY A 337 20.86 -17.04 -13.74
CA GLY A 337 20.59 -18.25 -14.52
C GLY A 337 19.12 -18.62 -14.77
N THR A 338 18.17 -17.68 -14.71
CA THR A 338 16.80 -17.96 -15.16
C THR A 338 16.76 -18.05 -16.69
N THR A 339 16.53 -19.26 -17.21
CA THR A 339 16.39 -19.45 -18.65
C THR A 339 14.98 -19.06 -19.12
N CYS A 340 14.81 -18.81 -20.42
CA CYS A 340 13.49 -18.65 -21.03
C CYS A 340 12.55 -19.84 -20.71
N ARG A 341 13.11 -21.05 -20.59
CA ARG A 341 12.37 -22.26 -20.21
C ARG A 341 11.83 -22.17 -18.78
N ASP A 342 12.62 -21.68 -17.85
CA ASP A 342 12.21 -21.52 -16.45
C ASP A 342 11.10 -20.46 -16.31
N MET A 343 11.23 -19.35 -17.05
CA MET A 343 10.19 -18.33 -17.12
C MET A 343 8.89 -18.87 -17.72
N MET A 344 8.97 -19.64 -18.81
CA MET A 344 7.79 -20.28 -19.41
C MET A 344 7.16 -21.34 -18.50
N ALA A 345 7.96 -22.09 -17.73
CA ALA A 345 7.46 -23.05 -16.76
C ALA A 345 6.71 -22.35 -15.61
N TYR A 346 7.27 -21.25 -15.10
CA TYR A 346 6.62 -20.40 -14.10
C TYR A 346 5.27 -19.86 -14.59
N LEU A 347 5.21 -19.33 -15.81
CA LEU A 347 3.97 -18.82 -16.40
C LEU A 347 2.91 -19.93 -16.55
N ARG A 348 3.30 -21.11 -17.02
CA ARG A 348 2.40 -22.25 -17.19
C ARG A 348 1.87 -22.79 -15.87
N GLU A 349 2.70 -22.87 -14.84
CA GLU A 349 2.26 -23.31 -13.52
C GLU A 349 1.14 -22.42 -12.96
N ARG A 350 1.12 -21.14 -13.32
CA ARG A 350 0.07 -20.19 -12.93
C ARG A 350 -1.23 -20.35 -13.71
N GLU A 351 -1.18 -20.99 -14.88
CA GLU A 351 -2.36 -21.31 -15.70
C GLU A 351 -2.97 -22.67 -15.31
N GLU A 352 -2.27 -23.49 -14.51
CA GLU A 352 -2.76 -24.79 -14.09
C GLU A 352 -3.91 -24.67 -13.08
N ASP A 353 -5.11 -25.06 -13.53
CA ASP A 353 -6.33 -25.09 -12.72
C ASP A 353 -6.13 -25.91 -11.44
N GLY A 354 -6.51 -25.32 -10.30
CA GLY A 354 -6.51 -25.98 -8.99
C GLY A 354 -5.19 -25.87 -8.21
N LYS A 355 -4.14 -25.23 -8.75
CA LYS A 355 -2.90 -24.95 -7.99
C LYS A 355 -2.94 -23.67 -7.16
N VAL A 356 -3.75 -22.71 -7.56
CA VAL A 356 -3.87 -21.39 -6.92
C VAL A 356 -5.34 -21.17 -6.56
N GLU A 357 -5.60 -20.68 -5.35
CA GLU A 357 -6.97 -20.35 -4.96
C GLU A 357 -7.50 -19.18 -5.80
N LYS A 358 -8.78 -19.23 -6.18
CA LYS A 358 -9.39 -18.22 -7.07
C LYS A 358 -9.35 -16.79 -6.53
N TRP A 359 -9.22 -16.63 -5.22
CA TRP A 359 -9.15 -15.34 -4.55
C TRP A 359 -7.74 -14.80 -4.40
N GLU A 360 -6.72 -15.63 -4.66
CA GLU A 360 -5.32 -15.25 -4.50
C GLU A 360 -4.93 -14.15 -5.50
N MET A 361 -4.14 -13.21 -5.00
CA MET A 361 -3.56 -12.13 -5.77
C MET A 361 -2.15 -12.48 -6.20
N ASP A 362 -1.84 -12.11 -7.44
CA ASP A 362 -0.49 -12.23 -7.97
C ASP A 362 0.37 -11.00 -7.62
N PHE A 363 1.28 -11.19 -6.66
CA PHE A 363 2.28 -10.18 -6.27
C PHE A 363 3.61 -10.31 -7.03
N SER A 364 3.72 -11.12 -8.08
CA SER A 364 4.99 -11.37 -8.80
C SER A 364 5.56 -10.15 -9.52
N SER A 365 4.77 -9.10 -9.74
CA SER A 365 5.24 -7.79 -10.24
C SER A 365 5.48 -6.74 -9.13
N THR A 366 5.19 -7.08 -7.88
CA THR A 366 5.15 -6.16 -6.74
C THR A 366 6.46 -6.16 -5.96
N TYR A 367 7.18 -5.04 -6.00
CA TYR A 367 8.37 -4.82 -5.18
C TYR A 367 8.00 -4.44 -3.74
N VAL A 368 6.99 -3.60 -3.60
CA VAL A 368 6.46 -3.12 -2.31
C VAL A 368 4.95 -3.22 -2.36
N LEU A 369 4.35 -3.76 -1.31
CA LEU A 369 2.92 -3.77 -1.09
C LEU A 369 2.56 -2.55 -0.22
N HIS A 370 2.21 -1.42 -0.84
CA HIS A 370 1.51 -0.35 -0.14
C HIS A 370 0.08 -0.82 0.16
N ALA A 371 -0.18 -1.12 1.44
CA ALA A 371 -1.31 -1.94 1.83
C ALA A 371 -2.59 -1.18 2.18
N PHE A 372 -2.61 0.16 2.25
CA PHE A 372 -3.76 1.03 2.51
C PHE A 372 -4.83 0.40 3.42
N ASP A 373 -4.84 0.75 4.71
CA ASP A 373 -5.64 0.06 5.72
C ASP A 373 -6.88 0.83 6.21
N GLY A 374 -7.16 2.01 5.65
CA GLY A 374 -8.15 2.95 6.18
C GLY A 374 -9.60 2.45 6.27
N ASP A 375 -10.00 1.47 5.46
CA ASP A 375 -11.34 0.89 5.45
C ASP A 375 -11.41 -0.50 6.13
N ILE A 376 -10.31 -1.00 6.71
CA ILE A 376 -10.32 -2.25 7.51
C ILE A 376 -11.49 -2.29 8.51
N PRO A 377 -11.78 -1.24 9.30
CA PRO A 377 -12.87 -1.24 10.28
C PRO A 377 -14.27 -1.45 9.69
N ARG A 378 -14.45 -1.27 8.36
CA ARG A 378 -15.75 -1.41 7.68
C ARG A 378 -16.02 -2.84 7.20
N MET A 379 -15.04 -3.75 7.29
CA MET A 379 -15.11 -5.10 6.71
C MET A 379 -15.86 -6.10 7.59
N SER A 380 -17.10 -6.45 7.27
CA SER A 380 -17.85 -7.42 8.08
C SER A 380 -17.29 -8.86 8.03
N GLY A 381 -17.44 -9.59 9.15
CA GLY A 381 -17.15 -11.02 9.25
C GLY A 381 -15.71 -11.38 9.65
N TRP A 382 -14.97 -10.43 10.20
CA TRP A 382 -13.59 -10.55 10.68
C TRP A 382 -13.39 -9.61 11.87
N ASP A 383 -12.39 -9.86 12.72
CA ASP A 383 -12.07 -9.05 13.91
C ASP A 383 -11.28 -7.78 13.59
N HIS A 384 -10.94 -7.56 12.32
CA HIS A 384 -10.21 -6.39 11.81
C HIS A 384 -8.76 -6.30 12.30
N GLU A 385 -8.23 -7.36 12.93
CA GLU A 385 -6.89 -7.34 13.47
C GLU A 385 -5.87 -7.97 12.53
N VAL A 386 -4.89 -7.17 12.11
CA VAL A 386 -3.67 -7.65 11.48
C VAL A 386 -2.64 -7.91 12.58
N ASN A 387 -2.59 -9.15 13.05
CA ASN A 387 -1.68 -9.62 14.10
C ASN A 387 -0.88 -10.87 13.64
N LEU A 388 0.00 -11.38 14.50
CA LEU A 388 0.83 -12.55 14.18
C LEU A 388 -0.04 -13.78 13.83
N ARG A 389 -1.10 -14.03 14.59
CA ARG A 389 -2.05 -15.14 14.33
C ARG A 389 -2.71 -15.01 12.95
N TYR A 390 -3.11 -13.80 12.56
CA TYR A 390 -3.67 -13.51 11.25
C TYR A 390 -2.70 -13.85 10.11
N VAL A 391 -1.43 -13.43 10.23
CA VAL A 391 -0.42 -13.71 9.20
C VAL A 391 -0.09 -15.21 9.12
N LEU A 392 0.09 -15.86 10.27
CA LEU A 392 0.37 -17.31 10.34
C LEU A 392 -0.77 -18.16 9.74
N ALA A 393 -2.02 -17.68 9.79
CA ALA A 393 -3.15 -18.40 9.20
C ALA A 393 -3.10 -18.44 7.67
N ARG A 394 -2.47 -17.44 7.01
CA ARG A 394 -2.34 -17.35 5.54
C ARG A 394 -3.66 -17.42 4.76
N GLN A 395 -4.74 -16.95 5.38
CA GLN A 395 -6.10 -16.99 4.83
C GLN A 395 -6.49 -15.70 4.08
N SER A 396 -5.61 -14.70 3.98
CA SER A 396 -5.84 -13.49 3.18
C SER A 396 -4.66 -13.23 2.24
N ASN A 397 -4.87 -12.34 1.27
CA ASN A 397 -3.82 -11.92 0.35
C ASN A 397 -2.68 -11.18 1.08
N TYR A 398 -3.01 -10.31 2.04
CA TYR A 398 -2.02 -9.65 2.89
C TYR A 398 -1.19 -10.67 3.67
N ALA A 399 -1.86 -11.58 4.39
CA ALA A 399 -1.20 -12.60 5.20
C ALA A 399 -0.24 -13.43 4.35
N ARG A 400 -0.64 -13.83 3.14
CA ARG A 400 0.22 -14.59 2.22
C ARG A 400 1.40 -13.77 1.70
N ALA A 401 1.20 -12.50 1.37
CA ALA A 401 2.24 -11.63 0.86
C ALA A 401 3.35 -11.38 1.90
N VAL A 402 2.98 -11.14 3.16
CA VAL A 402 3.94 -10.79 4.22
C VAL A 402 4.48 -12.00 5.00
N PHE A 403 3.85 -13.18 4.85
CA PHE A 403 4.25 -14.41 5.53
C PHE A 403 5.74 -14.77 5.36
N PRO A 404 6.39 -14.63 4.17
CA PRO A 404 7.81 -14.93 4.03
C PRO A 404 8.71 -14.13 4.97
N ALA A 405 8.41 -12.85 5.21
CA ALA A 405 9.17 -12.02 6.15
C ALA A 405 8.94 -12.47 7.61
N VAL A 406 7.71 -12.84 7.97
CA VAL A 406 7.41 -13.41 9.31
C VAL A 406 8.10 -14.74 9.52
N LEU A 407 8.11 -15.62 8.51
CA LEU A 407 8.81 -16.89 8.57
C LEU A 407 10.33 -16.67 8.76
N HIS A 408 10.91 -15.69 8.08
CA HIS A 408 12.30 -15.28 8.29
C HIS A 408 12.52 -14.77 9.72
N ALA A 409 11.63 -13.90 10.25
CA ALA A 409 11.72 -13.41 11.62
C ALA A 409 11.69 -14.53 12.67
N ILE A 410 10.91 -15.59 12.43
CA ILE A 410 10.86 -16.76 13.31
C ILE A 410 12.17 -17.56 13.23
N LYS A 411 12.69 -17.79 12.02
CA LYS A 411 13.95 -18.53 11.81
C LYS A 411 15.16 -17.85 12.44
N GLU A 412 15.19 -16.52 12.39
CA GLU A 412 16.25 -15.70 13.00
C GLU A 412 16.02 -15.44 14.51
N GLY A 413 14.94 -15.97 15.10
CA GLY A 413 14.63 -15.79 16.53
C GLY A 413 14.15 -14.39 16.91
N VAL A 414 13.88 -13.51 15.94
CA VAL A 414 13.29 -12.18 16.18
C VAL A 414 11.87 -12.31 16.73
N ILE A 415 11.11 -13.29 16.22
CA ILE A 415 9.86 -13.77 16.80
C ILE A 415 10.14 -15.17 17.38
N PRO A 416 10.13 -15.35 18.71
CA PRO A 416 10.39 -16.64 19.32
C PRO A 416 9.36 -17.70 18.92
N LEU A 417 9.81 -18.96 18.84
CA LEU A 417 8.95 -20.09 18.47
C LEU A 417 7.85 -20.35 19.51
N GLU A 418 8.12 -20.05 20.78
CA GLU A 418 7.18 -20.19 21.89
C GLU A 418 5.95 -19.30 21.68
N GLU A 419 6.17 -18.05 21.26
CA GLU A 419 5.08 -17.11 20.94
C GLU A 419 4.23 -17.64 19.77
N VAL A 420 4.87 -18.24 18.76
CA VAL A 420 4.16 -18.87 17.63
C VAL A 420 3.30 -20.05 18.11
N GLN A 421 3.78 -20.83 19.07
CA GLN A 421 3.07 -21.96 19.65
C GLN A 421 1.88 -21.49 20.51
N GLU A 422 2.05 -20.47 21.34
CA GLU A 422 0.98 -19.87 22.16
C GLU A 422 -0.19 -19.35 21.29
N GLN A 423 0.12 -18.72 20.15
CA GLN A 423 -0.90 -18.28 19.20
C GLN A 423 -1.71 -19.44 18.59
N ARG A 424 -1.19 -20.68 18.59
CA ARG A 424 -1.93 -21.88 18.17
C ARG A 424 -2.83 -22.42 19.28
N GLU A 425 -2.36 -22.41 20.53
CA GLU A 425 -3.12 -22.97 21.66
C GLU A 425 -4.37 -22.15 21.98
N SER A 426 -4.30 -20.82 21.86
CA SER A 426 -5.47 -19.94 21.97
C SER A 426 -6.60 -20.31 20.98
N LYS A 427 -6.25 -20.85 19.80
CA LYS A 427 -7.20 -21.33 18.78
C LYS A 427 -7.92 -22.63 19.16
N VAL A 428 -7.29 -23.46 20.01
CA VAL A 428 -7.90 -24.71 20.52
C VAL A 428 -8.90 -24.38 21.62
N ILE A 429 -8.50 -23.50 22.56
CA ILE A 429 -9.35 -23.07 23.68
C ILE A 429 -10.60 -22.33 23.18
N ASP A 430 -10.47 -21.43 22.20
CA ASP A 430 -11.62 -20.73 21.59
C ASP A 430 -12.60 -21.68 20.88
N LYS A 431 -12.10 -22.76 20.27
CA LYS A 431 -12.92 -23.77 19.60
C LYS A 431 -13.62 -24.70 20.59
N GLU A 432 -12.96 -25.10 21.67
CA GLU A 432 -13.56 -25.93 22.72
C GLU A 432 -14.61 -25.14 23.51
N ALA A 433 -14.39 -23.85 23.74
CA ALA A 433 -15.36 -22.97 24.39
C ALA A 433 -16.63 -22.75 23.55
N LYS A 434 -16.49 -22.62 22.21
CA LYS A 434 -17.63 -22.47 21.28
C LYS A 434 -18.29 -23.78 20.87
N GLY A 435 -17.65 -24.93 21.09
CA GLY A 435 -18.20 -26.26 20.84
C GLY A 435 -18.99 -26.86 22.00
N ARG A 436 -19.01 -26.19 23.16
CA ARG A 436 -19.72 -26.63 24.38
C ARG A 436 -20.95 -25.77 24.73
N SER A 437 -21.38 -24.85 23.85
CA SER A 437 -22.57 -24.00 24.05
C SER A 437 -23.77 -24.46 23.24
#